data_AF-A0A090UYU1-F1
#
_entry.id   AF-A0A090UYU1-F1
#
_cell.length_a   1.000
_cell.length_b   1.000
_cell.length_c   1.000
_cell.angle_alpha   90.00
_cell.angle_beta   90.00
_cell.angle_gamma   90.00
#
_symmetry.space_group_name_H-M   'P 1'
#
loop_
_entity.id
_entity.type
_entity.pdbx_description
1 polymer ?
#
loop_
_entity_poly.entity_id
_entity_poly.type
_entity_poly.pdbx_seq_one_letter_code
_entity_poly.pdbx_strand_id
1 'polypeptide(L)'
;MDTNIEKTCELDNLVTIYFGQDCDIFDENCDFDNLLNEYLSTSSAFSLRMLLANLIELNAQDDRCEVLLARYNGEFAPERWDMSAQDWLDIVNSRLIKYMDEKGYSTELSQF
;
A
#
# COMPACT_ATOMS: atom_id res chain seq x y z
N MET A 1 17.74 9.76 -7.93
CA MET A 1 16.36 9.66 -8.42
C MET A 1 15.56 10.76 -7.77
N ASP A 2 14.60 11.33 -8.49
CA ASP A 2 13.74 12.42 -8.02
C ASP A 2 12.70 11.81 -7.06
N THR A 3 13.11 11.48 -5.83
CA THR A 3 12.19 11.08 -4.76
C THR A 3 11.45 12.34 -4.33
N ASN A 4 10.44 12.73 -5.09
CA ASN A 4 9.59 13.83 -4.72
C ASN A 4 8.65 13.35 -3.61
N ILE A 5 9.17 13.37 -2.38
CA ILE A 5 8.51 12.96 -1.14
C ILE A 5 7.25 13.82 -0.87
N GLU A 6 7.10 14.96 -1.55
CA GLU A 6 5.97 15.89 -1.38
C GLU A 6 4.71 15.52 -2.19
N LYS A 7 4.81 14.61 -3.17
CA LYS A 7 3.63 14.25 -3.97
C LYS A 7 2.76 13.25 -3.21
N THR A 8 1.66 13.74 -2.63
CA THR A 8 0.64 12.88 -2.02
C THR A 8 0.09 11.88 -3.03
N CYS A 9 0.00 10.62 -2.62
CA CYS A 9 -0.44 9.51 -3.43
C CYS A 9 -1.36 8.57 -2.62
N GLU A 10 -2.03 7.63 -3.28
CA GLU A 10 -2.95 6.73 -2.60
C GLU A 10 -2.23 5.75 -1.64
N LEU A 11 -0.95 5.47 -1.89
CA LEU A 11 -0.11 4.72 -0.95
C LEU A 11 0.01 5.44 0.40
N ASP A 12 0.00 6.78 0.43
CA ASP A 12 0.03 7.55 1.69
C ASP A 12 -1.24 7.32 2.51
N ASN A 13 -2.40 7.23 1.85
CA ASN A 13 -3.67 6.94 2.50
C ASN A 13 -3.65 5.53 3.08
N LEU A 14 -3.23 4.53 2.30
CA LEU A 14 -3.13 3.15 2.78
C LEU A 14 -2.23 3.06 4.02
N VAL A 15 -1.00 3.58 3.92
CA VAL A 15 -0.02 3.41 4.98
C VAL A 15 -0.40 4.21 6.22
N THR A 16 -0.73 5.51 6.09
CA THR A 16 -0.97 6.37 7.25
C THR A 16 -2.25 5.99 8.01
N ILE A 17 -3.30 5.59 7.29
CA ILE A 17 -4.61 5.32 7.90
C ILE A 17 -4.66 3.89 8.45
N TYR A 18 -4.18 2.90 7.68
CA TYR A 18 -4.35 1.49 8.03
C TYR A 18 -3.11 0.85 8.66
N PHE A 19 -1.91 1.28 8.26
CA PHE A 19 -0.65 0.68 8.73
C PHE A 19 0.20 1.65 9.58
N GLY A 20 -0.40 2.76 10.01
CA GLY A 20 0.23 3.79 10.82
C GLY A 20 0.23 3.45 12.31
N GLN A 21 0.46 4.46 13.16
CA GLN A 21 0.42 4.28 14.62
C GLN A 21 -0.97 3.90 15.14
N ASP A 22 -2.02 4.46 14.56
CA ASP A 22 -3.41 4.32 15.02
C ASP A 22 -4.18 3.19 14.27
N CYS A 23 -3.49 2.11 13.90
CA CYS A 23 -4.11 0.96 13.22
C CYS A 23 -5.16 0.23 14.09
N ASP A 24 -5.10 0.43 15.40
CA ASP A 24 -6.02 -0.14 16.39
C ASP A 24 -7.46 0.39 16.25
N ILE A 25 -7.64 1.53 15.57
CA ILE A 25 -8.94 2.09 15.21
C ILE A 25 -9.73 1.13 14.29
N PHE A 26 -9.04 0.42 13.40
CA PHE A 26 -9.67 -0.49 12.43
C PHE A 26 -9.66 -1.94 12.91
N ASP A 27 -8.59 -2.36 13.58
CA ASP A 27 -8.48 -3.69 14.17
C ASP A 27 -7.70 -3.60 15.49
N GLU A 28 -8.30 -4.01 16.60
CA GLU A 28 -7.71 -3.88 17.95
C GLU A 28 -6.35 -4.59 18.10
N ASN A 29 -6.08 -5.62 17.29
CA ASN A 29 -4.79 -6.33 17.27
C ASN A 29 -3.86 -5.81 16.17
N CYS A 30 -4.28 -4.78 15.44
CA CYS A 30 -3.69 -4.35 14.19
C CYS A 30 -3.42 -5.53 13.25
N ASP A 31 -4.34 -6.48 13.12
CA ASP A 31 -4.13 -7.64 12.24
C ASP A 31 -3.93 -7.21 10.78
N PHE A 32 -2.80 -7.59 10.19
CA PHE A 32 -2.43 -7.19 8.83
C PHE A 32 -3.53 -7.51 7.81
N ASP A 33 -4.09 -8.72 7.90
CA ASP A 33 -5.04 -9.19 6.91
C ASP A 33 -6.36 -8.41 7.00
N ASN A 34 -6.82 -8.13 8.21
CA ASN A 34 -8.00 -7.32 8.49
C ASN A 34 -7.81 -5.88 8.01
N LEU A 35 -6.68 -5.24 8.32
CA LEU A 35 -6.36 -3.87 7.89
C LEU A 35 -6.38 -3.73 6.36
N LEU A 36 -5.72 -4.66 5.65
CA LEU A 36 -5.71 -4.64 4.19
C LEU A 36 -7.08 -4.96 3.60
N ASN A 37 -7.82 -5.93 4.17
CA ASN A 37 -9.17 -6.25 3.73
C ASN A 37 -10.12 -5.07 3.90
N GLU A 38 -10.02 -4.35 5.01
CA GLU A 38 -10.84 -3.17 5.27
C GLU A 38 -10.58 -2.10 4.21
N TYR A 39 -9.32 -1.77 3.93
CA TYR A 39 -8.98 -0.84 2.85
C TYR A 39 -9.52 -1.30 1.49
N LEU A 40 -9.27 -2.55 1.09
CA LEU A 40 -9.69 -3.08 -0.22
C LEU A 40 -11.21 -3.08 -0.40
N SER A 41 -11.95 -3.39 0.68
CA SER A 41 -13.42 -3.51 0.64
C SER A 41 -14.14 -2.16 0.67
N THR A 42 -13.55 -1.15 1.30
CA THR A 42 -14.13 0.20 1.44
C THR A 42 -13.68 1.18 0.36
N SER A 43 -12.53 0.92 -0.27
CA SER A 43 -11.97 1.79 -1.31
C SER A 43 -12.76 1.74 -2.62
N SER A 44 -12.81 2.90 -3.29
CA SER A 44 -13.39 3.00 -4.63
C SER A 44 -12.49 2.32 -5.68
N ALA A 45 -13.06 1.87 -6.80
CA ALA A 45 -12.28 1.32 -7.92
C ALA A 45 -11.22 2.31 -8.45
N PHE A 46 -11.48 3.62 -8.35
CA PHE A 46 -10.51 4.65 -8.71
C PHE A 46 -9.32 4.69 -7.74
N SER A 47 -9.59 4.66 -6.42
CA SER A 47 -8.57 4.60 -5.38
C SER A 47 -7.68 3.37 -5.56
N LEU A 48 -8.27 2.19 -5.77
CA LEU A 48 -7.51 0.95 -5.99
C LEU A 48 -6.59 1.02 -7.22
N ARG A 49 -7.01 1.69 -8.30
CA ARG A 49 -6.15 1.95 -9.47
C ARG A 49 -5.03 2.93 -9.17
N MET A 50 -5.29 3.97 -8.38
CA MET A 50 -4.26 4.92 -7.96
C MET A 50 -3.21 4.23 -7.09
N LEU A 51 -3.64 3.37 -6.15
CA LEU A 51 -2.73 2.56 -5.35
C LEU A 51 -1.89 1.63 -6.25
N LEU A 52 -2.52 0.95 -7.22
CA LEU A 52 -1.81 0.09 -8.17
C LEU A 52 -0.74 0.87 -8.95
N ALA A 53 -1.05 2.09 -9.41
CA ALA A 53 -0.09 2.97 -10.07
C ALA A 53 1.08 3.36 -9.15
N ASN A 54 0.80 3.67 -7.88
CA ASN A 54 1.86 4.00 -6.93
C ASN A 54 2.76 2.79 -6.64
N LEU A 55 2.18 1.59 -6.49
CA LEU A 55 2.95 0.37 -6.28
C LEU A 55 3.78 0.00 -7.52
N ILE A 56 3.28 0.22 -8.73
CA ILE A 56 4.06 0.01 -9.96
C ILE A 56 5.25 0.97 -10.04
N GLU A 57 5.03 2.25 -9.75
CA GLU A 57 6.10 3.27 -9.72
C GLU A 57 7.15 2.97 -8.65
N LEU A 58 6.72 2.56 -7.46
CA LEU A 58 7.62 2.17 -6.37
C LEU A 58 8.38 0.89 -6.70
N ASN A 59 7.71 -0.15 -7.22
CA ASN A 59 8.34 -1.43 -7.55
C ASN A 59 9.33 -1.36 -8.72
N ALA A 60 9.27 -0.30 -9.53
CA ALA A 60 10.26 -0.02 -10.57
C ALA A 60 11.59 0.54 -10.05
N GLN A 61 11.68 0.91 -8.76
CA GLN A 61 12.88 1.44 -8.13
C GLN A 61 13.71 0.31 -7.51
N ASP A 62 15.04 0.39 -7.64
CA ASP A 62 15.97 -0.59 -7.08
C ASP A 62 16.01 -0.52 -5.54
N ASP A 63 15.83 0.68 -4.98
CA ASP A 63 15.84 1.03 -3.55
C ASP A 63 14.43 1.20 -2.96
N ARG A 64 13.44 0.49 -3.52
CA ARG A 64 12.03 0.65 -3.17
C ARG A 64 11.71 0.44 -1.69
N CYS A 65 12.43 -0.45 -1.01
CA CYS A 65 12.21 -0.74 0.40
C CYS A 65 12.71 0.43 1.26
N GLU A 66 13.89 0.95 0.95
CA GLU A 66 14.47 2.12 1.59
C GLU A 66 13.60 3.36 1.36
N VAL A 67 13.08 3.54 0.14
CA VAL A 67 12.16 4.64 -0.19
C VAL A 67 10.86 4.53 0.61
N LEU A 68 10.26 3.33 0.71
CA LEU A 68 9.05 3.10 1.51
C LEU A 68 9.28 3.46 2.99
N LEU A 69 10.34 2.89 3.58
CA LEU A 69 10.67 3.10 4.99
C LEU A 69 11.05 4.55 5.29
N ALA A 70 11.79 5.21 4.40
CA ALA A 70 12.16 6.61 4.56
C ALA A 70 10.95 7.54 4.47
N ARG A 71 10.00 7.24 3.57
CA ARG A 71 8.78 8.04 3.38
C ARG A 71 7.86 8.00 4.59
N TYR A 72 7.72 6.84 5.22
CA TYR A 72 6.80 6.61 6.35
C TYR A 72 7.51 6.40 7.68
N ASN A 73 8.74 6.89 7.79
CA ASN A 73 9.55 6.71 9.00
C ASN A 73 8.80 7.23 10.24
N GLY A 74 8.64 6.36 11.23
CA GLY A 74 7.92 6.64 12.48
C GLY A 74 6.43 6.29 12.45
N GLU A 75 5.82 6.17 11.28
CA GLU A 75 4.42 5.72 11.13
C GLU A 75 4.33 4.24 10.80
N PHE A 76 5.18 3.78 9.88
CA PHE A 76 5.15 2.44 9.33
C PHE A 76 6.32 1.59 9.86
N ALA A 77 6.00 0.43 10.44
CA ALA A 77 6.97 -0.54 10.93
C ALA A 77 6.49 -1.96 10.57
N PRO A 78 6.94 -2.53 9.43
CA PRO A 78 6.48 -3.84 8.96
C PRO A 78 6.78 -4.97 9.95
N GLU A 79 7.75 -4.78 10.84
CA GLU A 79 8.13 -5.72 11.89
C GLU A 79 7.00 -5.98 12.90
N ARG A 80 5.99 -5.10 12.99
CA ARG A 80 4.79 -5.33 13.81
C ARG A 80 3.99 -6.55 13.38
N TRP A 81 4.15 -6.97 12.11
CA TRP A 81 3.47 -8.11 11.52
C TRP A 81 4.43 -9.26 11.20
N ASP A 82 5.63 -9.28 11.81
CA ASP A 82 6.70 -10.24 11.51
C ASP A 82 7.10 -10.29 10.02
N MET A 83 7.01 -9.14 9.33
CA MET A 83 7.30 -9.00 7.89
C MET A 83 8.48 -8.06 7.64
N SER A 84 9.20 -8.26 6.54
CA SER A 84 10.06 -7.22 5.98
C SER A 84 9.25 -6.21 5.16
N ALA A 85 9.83 -5.03 4.87
CA ALA A 85 9.23 -4.07 3.94
C ALA A 85 8.98 -4.67 2.55
N GLN A 86 9.86 -5.59 2.12
CA GLN A 86 9.69 -6.32 0.86
C GLN A 86 8.48 -7.25 0.93
N ASP A 87 8.35 -8.05 1.99
CA ASP A 87 7.21 -8.96 2.16
C ASP A 87 5.89 -8.18 2.16
N TRP A 88 5.85 -7.05 2.85
CA TRP A 88 4.69 -6.16 2.87
C TRP A 88 4.31 -5.69 1.46
N LEU A 89 5.29 -5.19 0.68
CA LEU A 89 5.05 -4.73 -0.70
C LEU A 89 4.54 -5.86 -1.60
N ASP A 90 5.17 -7.03 -1.52
CA ASP A 90 4.82 -8.18 -2.35
C ASP A 90 3.40 -8.67 -2.03
N ILE A 91 3.02 -8.74 -0.75
CA ILE A 91 1.69 -9.17 -0.32
C ILE A 91 0.63 -8.13 -0.70
N VAL A 92 0.85 -6.84 -0.43
CA VAL A 92 -0.10 -5.77 -0.76
C VAL A 92 -0.34 -5.70 -2.27
N ASN A 93 0.72 -5.75 -3.07
CA ASN A 93 0.61 -5.73 -4.53
C ASN A 93 -0.15 -6.96 -5.05
N SER A 94 0.18 -8.16 -4.56
CA SER A 94 -0.49 -9.39 -4.97
C SER A 94 -1.97 -9.40 -4.60
N ARG A 95 -2.31 -8.99 -3.37
CA ARG A 95 -3.70 -8.96 -2.88
C ARG A 95 -4.53 -7.90 -3.57
N LEU A 96 -3.95 -6.73 -3.88
CA LEU A 96 -4.62 -5.69 -4.65
C LEU A 96 -4.99 -6.18 -6.05
N ILE A 97 -4.03 -6.74 -6.79
CA ILE A 97 -4.27 -7.25 -8.15
C ILE A 97 -5.36 -8.32 -8.12
N LYS A 98 -5.22 -9.30 -7.23
CA LYS A 98 -6.21 -10.38 -7.07
C LYS A 98 -7.61 -9.82 -6.77
N TYR A 99 -7.73 -8.88 -5.84
CA TYR A 99 -9.01 -8.27 -5.48
C TYR A 99 -9.62 -7.50 -6.66
N MET A 100 -8.81 -6.72 -7.39
CA MET A 100 -9.26 -5.98 -8.57
C MET A 100 -9.74 -6.92 -9.68
N ASP A 101 -9.01 -8.01 -9.94
CA ASP A 101 -9.39 -9.03 -10.92
C ASP A 101 -10.71 -9.71 -10.54
N GLU A 102 -10.88 -10.09 -9.27
CA GLU A 102 -12.13 -10.68 -8.75
C GLU A 102 -13.34 -9.73 -8.87
N LYS A 103 -13.13 -8.42 -8.79
CA LYS A 103 -14.16 -7.39 -8.98
C LYS A 103 -14.37 -6.97 -10.43
N GLY A 104 -13.54 -7.45 -11.37
CA GLY A 104 -13.56 -7.04 -12.77
C GLY A 104 -13.08 -5.61 -13.00
N TYR A 105 -12.25 -5.07 -12.11
CA TYR A 105 -11.64 -3.75 -12.28
C TYR A 105 -10.38 -3.88 -13.14
N SER A 106 -10.24 -3.05 -14.19
CA SER A 106 -8.99 -3.14 -14.98
C SER A 106 -7.76 -2.77 -14.15
N THR A 107 -6.74 -3.62 -14.27
CA THR A 107 -5.39 -3.50 -13.71
C THR A 107 -4.40 -2.94 -14.74
N GLU A 108 -4.82 -2.83 -16.01
CA GLU A 108 -4.08 -2.12 -17.05
C GLU A 108 -4.09 -0.61 -16.77
N LEU A 109 -2.91 -0.03 -16.59
CA LEU A 109 -2.72 1.41 -16.57
C LEU A 109 -2.51 1.87 -18.01
N SER A 110 -3.50 2.58 -18.57
CA SER A 110 -3.34 3.21 -19.88
C SER A 110 -2.15 4.16 -19.83
N GLN A 111 -1.18 3.96 -20.73
CA GLN A 111 -0.11 4.92 -20.97
C GLN A 111 -0.77 6.16 -21.61
N PHE A 112 -0.98 7.21 -20.82
CA PHE A 112 -1.38 8.52 -21.32
C PHE A 112 -0.15 9.37 -21.62
#